data_AF-A0A357LQK6-F1
#
_entry.id   AF-A0A357LQK6-F1
#
_cell.length_a   1.000
_cell.length_b   1.000
_cell.length_c   1.000
_cell.angle_alpha   90.00
_cell.angle_beta   90.00
_cell.angle_gamma   90.00
#
_symmetry.space_group_name_H-M   'P 1'
#
loop_
_entity.id
_entity.type
_entity.pdbx_description
1 polymer ?
#
loop_
_entity_poly.entity_id
_entity_poly.type
_entity_poly.pdbx_seq_one_letter_code
_entity_poly.pdbx_strand_id
1 'polypeptide(L)'
;QAQTQAAQALHSGHSDKRAAFAAADVALAASGTVSLELAAAATPMVIAYDMAWLSRQIIGRMLRVDTVTLVNLVSETRVVPEFIGANCRPDKIVPALAALLSHPEDQHNAMQSTMTKLGQGGTNPGIRAAQATLSGLGV
;
A
#
# COMPACT_ATOMS: atom_id res chain seq x y z
N GLN A 1 -34.10 -8.32 4.08
CA GLN A 1 -33.43 -9.53 4.60
C GLN A 1 -32.19 -9.90 3.76
N ALA A 2 -32.28 -10.05 2.43
CA ALA A 2 -31.10 -10.29 1.57
C ALA A 2 -30.05 -9.15 1.57
N GLN A 3 -30.48 -7.88 1.58
CA GLN A 3 -29.57 -6.72 1.66
C GLN A 3 -28.82 -6.62 3.00
N THR A 4 -29.45 -7.06 4.10
CA THR A 4 -28.83 -7.07 5.43
C THR A 4 -27.76 -8.15 5.55
N GLN A 5 -27.99 -9.33 4.96
CA GLN A 5 -27.00 -10.41 4.90
C GLN A 5 -25.81 -10.07 3.99
N ALA A 6 -26.05 -9.43 2.83
CA ALA A 6 -24.96 -9.00 1.94
C ALA A 6 -24.09 -7.91 2.60
N ALA A 7 -24.70 -6.94 3.29
CA ALA A 7 -23.96 -5.93 4.05
C ALA A 7 -23.17 -6.54 5.21
N GLN A 8 -23.73 -7.53 5.92
CA GLN A 8 -23.03 -8.26 6.98
C GLN A 8 -21.86 -9.10 6.45
N ALA A 9 -22.03 -9.78 5.31
CA ALA A 9 -20.97 -10.57 4.68
C ALA A 9 -19.84 -9.69 4.10
N LEU A 10 -20.18 -8.51 3.56
CA LEU A 10 -19.19 -7.53 3.11
C LEU A 10 -18.44 -6.88 4.29
N HIS A 11 -19.13 -6.66 5.42
CA HIS A 11 -18.51 -6.13 6.63
C HIS A 11 -17.58 -7.16 7.27
N SER A 12 -17.99 -8.43 7.34
CA SER A 12 -17.13 -9.52 7.82
C SER A 12 -15.90 -9.69 6.93
N GLY A 13 -16.05 -9.65 5.61
CA GLY A 13 -14.90 -9.74 4.69
C GLY A 13 -13.85 -8.64 4.90
N HIS A 14 -14.26 -7.41 5.20
CA HIS A 14 -13.32 -6.31 5.48
C HIS A 14 -12.69 -6.41 6.88
N SER A 15 -13.45 -6.83 7.89
CA SER A 15 -12.89 -7.05 9.23
C SER A 15 -11.88 -8.19 9.21
N ASP A 16 -12.18 -9.28 8.51
CA ASP A 16 -11.33 -10.46 8.42
C ASP A 16 -10.04 -10.12 7.67
N LYS A 17 -10.12 -9.34 6.59
CA LYS A 17 -8.94 -8.82 5.87
C LYS A 17 -8.04 -7.98 6.78
N ARG A 18 -8.62 -7.06 7.55
CA ARG A 18 -7.84 -6.18 8.45
C ARG A 18 -7.23 -6.97 9.61
N ALA A 19 -7.96 -7.95 10.14
CA ALA A 19 -7.45 -8.86 11.15
C ALA A 19 -6.29 -9.70 10.60
N ALA A 20 -6.39 -10.19 9.37
CA ALA A 20 -5.31 -10.92 8.70
C ALA A 20 -4.05 -10.06 8.49
N PHE A 21 -4.22 -8.78 8.14
CA PHE A 21 -3.08 -7.84 8.05
C PHE A 21 -2.42 -7.64 9.41
N ALA A 22 -3.20 -7.30 10.44
CA ALA A 22 -2.68 -7.07 11.78
C ALA A 22 -2.03 -8.31 12.42
N ALA A 23 -2.43 -9.52 11.99
CA ALA A 23 -1.87 -10.77 12.48
C ALA A 23 -0.61 -11.22 11.71
N ALA A 24 -0.29 -10.61 10.57
CA ALA A 24 0.85 -10.99 9.75
C ALA A 24 2.13 -10.27 10.19
N ASP A 25 3.25 -10.99 10.30
CA ASP A 25 4.57 -10.40 10.56
C ASP A 25 5.13 -9.66 9.34
N VAL A 26 4.77 -10.13 8.14
CA VAL A 26 5.13 -9.51 6.86
C VAL A 26 4.09 -9.84 5.81
N ALA A 27 3.91 -8.96 4.84
CA ALA A 27 3.02 -9.16 3.69
C ALA A 27 3.79 -9.13 2.37
N LEU A 28 3.38 -9.98 1.43
CA LEU A 28 3.72 -9.83 0.02
C LEU A 28 2.47 -9.32 -0.71
N ALA A 29 2.55 -8.13 -1.30
CA ALA A 29 1.39 -7.46 -1.89
C ALA A 29 1.63 -6.98 -3.32
N ALA A 30 0.55 -6.88 -4.08
CA ALA A 30 0.54 -6.13 -5.33
C ALA A 30 0.35 -4.63 -5.03
N SER A 31 1.06 -3.76 -5.76
CA SER A 31 1.35 -2.32 -5.52
C SER A 31 0.18 -1.32 -5.39
N GLY A 32 -1.04 -1.77 -5.13
CA GLY A 32 -2.24 -0.92 -5.12
C GLY A 32 -2.59 -0.32 -3.75
N THR A 33 -3.89 -0.12 -3.55
CA THR A 33 -4.52 0.39 -2.32
C THR A 33 -4.19 -0.45 -1.08
N VAL A 34 -3.92 -1.74 -1.27
CA VAL A 34 -3.48 -2.66 -0.21
C VAL A 34 -2.22 -2.16 0.49
N SER A 35 -1.31 -1.45 -0.20
CA SER A 35 -0.11 -0.90 0.45
C SER A 35 -0.43 0.08 1.58
N LEU A 36 -1.43 0.94 1.40
CA LEU A 36 -1.87 1.85 2.47
C LEU A 36 -2.69 1.15 3.55
N GLU A 37 -3.45 0.11 3.19
CA GLU A 37 -4.16 -0.68 4.19
C GLU A 37 -3.21 -1.46 5.10
N LEU A 38 -2.14 -2.04 4.54
CA LEU A 38 -1.06 -2.68 5.29
C LEU A 38 -0.30 -1.68 6.15
N ALA A 39 0.00 -0.49 5.62
CA ALA A 39 0.62 0.58 6.40
C ALA A 39 -0.25 1.03 7.57
N ALA A 40 -1.57 1.14 7.36
CA ALA A 40 -2.52 1.45 8.42
C ALA A 40 -2.66 0.33 9.47
N ALA A 41 -2.39 -0.93 9.09
CA ALA A 41 -2.31 -2.07 9.99
C ALA A 41 -0.92 -2.24 10.64
N ALA A 42 0.03 -1.34 10.32
CA ALA A 42 1.43 -1.43 10.73
C ALA A 42 2.12 -2.74 10.30
N THR A 43 1.69 -3.32 9.18
CA THR A 43 2.23 -4.59 8.65
C THR A 43 3.31 -4.32 7.62
N PRO A 44 4.58 -4.72 7.87
CA PRO A 44 5.65 -4.63 6.90
C PRO A 44 5.30 -5.34 5.59
N MET A 45 5.75 -4.83 4.46
CA MET A 45 5.41 -5.37 3.14
C MET A 45 6.56 -5.37 2.14
N VAL A 46 6.52 -6.35 1.24
CA VAL A 46 7.26 -6.35 -0.03
C VAL A 46 6.25 -6.23 -1.15
N ILE A 47 6.55 -5.38 -2.13
CA ILE A 47 5.71 -5.21 -3.31
C ILE A 47 6.26 -6.04 -4.47
N ALA A 48 5.42 -6.91 -5.03
CA ALA A 48 5.77 -7.68 -6.21
C ALA A 48 4.60 -7.70 -7.20
N TYR A 49 4.87 -7.35 -8.45
CA TYR A 49 3.85 -7.36 -9.49
C TYR A 49 4.45 -7.58 -10.87
N ASP A 50 3.99 -8.61 -11.57
CA ASP A 50 4.36 -8.83 -12.96
C ASP A 50 3.27 -8.32 -13.92
N MET A 51 3.68 -7.40 -14.79
CA MET A 51 2.84 -6.79 -15.81
C MET A 51 3.08 -7.43 -17.18
N ALA A 52 2.05 -7.41 -18.04
CA ALA A 52 2.22 -7.77 -19.45
C ALA A 52 3.34 -6.94 -20.11
N TRP A 53 4.05 -7.53 -21.07
CA TRP A 53 5.21 -6.89 -21.71
C TRP A 53 4.89 -5.50 -22.27
N LEU A 54 3.76 -5.36 -22.97
CA LEU A 54 3.34 -4.08 -23.54
C LEU A 54 3.10 -3.02 -22.45
N SER A 55 2.40 -3.40 -21.37
CA SER A 55 2.16 -2.51 -20.23
C SER A 55 3.47 -2.05 -19.61
N ARG A 56 4.46 -2.95 -19.45
CA ARG A 56 5.80 -2.59 -18.95
C ARG A 56 6.49 -1.55 -19.83
N GLN A 57 6.42 -1.68 -21.15
CA GLN A 57 7.04 -0.75 -22.09
C GLN A 57 6.41 0.64 -22.07
N ILE A 58 5.08 0.70 -21.92
CA ILE A 58 4.33 1.97 -21.89
C ILE A 58 4.50 2.64 -20.52
N ILE A 59 4.16 1.93 -19.44
CA ILE A 59 4.19 2.46 -18.08
C ILE A 59 5.62 2.88 -17.69
N GLY A 60 6.63 2.09 -18.05
CA GLY A 60 8.02 2.44 -17.79
C GLY A 60 8.49 3.75 -18.47
N ARG A 61 7.86 4.14 -19.60
CA ARG A 61 8.14 5.42 -20.28
C ARG A 61 7.29 6.58 -19.74
N MET A 62 6.17 6.29 -19.11
CA MET A 62 5.26 7.30 -18.55
C MET A 62 5.55 7.64 -17.09
N LEU A 63 6.11 6.70 -16.33
CA LEU A 63 6.46 6.89 -14.93
C LEU A 63 7.48 8.02 -14.78
N ARG A 64 7.10 9.06 -14.02
CA ARG A 64 7.99 10.17 -13.62
C ARG A 64 8.58 9.97 -12.22
N VAL A 65 8.21 8.88 -11.57
CA VAL A 65 8.62 8.51 -10.22
C VAL A 65 9.43 7.23 -10.26
N ASP A 66 10.34 7.08 -9.31
CA ASP A 66 11.25 5.94 -9.14
C ASP A 66 10.66 4.79 -8.30
N THR A 67 9.48 5.00 -7.71
CA THR A 67 8.75 4.05 -6.88
C THR A 67 7.26 4.10 -7.21
N VAL A 68 6.58 2.95 -7.09
CA VAL A 68 5.12 2.83 -7.28
C VAL A 68 4.35 2.73 -5.97
N THR A 69 5.03 2.54 -4.83
CA THR A 69 4.37 2.37 -3.53
C THR A 69 4.11 3.73 -2.89
N LEU A 70 2.87 3.96 -2.46
CA LEU A 70 2.48 5.22 -1.81
C LEU A 70 3.26 5.49 -0.51
N VAL A 71 3.64 4.45 0.24
CA VAL A 71 4.47 4.59 1.45
C VAL A 71 5.82 5.20 1.11
N ASN A 72 6.54 4.67 0.11
CA ASN A 72 7.83 5.20 -0.34
C ASN A 72 7.71 6.64 -0.87
N LEU A 73 6.64 6.94 -1.63
CA LEU A 73 6.37 8.27 -2.16
C LEU A 73 6.09 9.31 -1.05
N VAL A 74 5.18 9.01 -0.13
CA VAL A 74 4.74 9.95 0.91
C VAL A 74 5.81 10.13 1.99
N SER A 75 6.50 9.06 2.37
CA SER A 75 7.60 9.13 3.33
C SER A 75 8.90 9.68 2.71
N GLU A 76 8.98 9.78 1.38
CA GLU A 76 10.21 10.12 0.63
C GLU A 76 11.37 9.14 0.93
N THR A 77 11.03 7.88 1.19
CA THR A 77 11.99 6.80 1.47
C THR A 77 11.91 5.71 0.41
N ARG A 78 12.83 4.74 0.43
CA ARG A 78 12.80 3.55 -0.44
C ARG A 78 12.91 2.27 0.39
N VAL A 79 12.27 2.30 1.56
CA VAL A 79 12.34 1.20 2.53
C VAL A 79 11.40 0.06 2.16
N VAL A 80 10.36 0.30 1.36
CA VAL A 80 9.51 -0.76 0.81
C VAL A 80 10.18 -1.37 -0.43
N PRO A 81 10.61 -2.65 -0.39
CA PRO A 81 11.22 -3.29 -1.55
C PRO A 81 10.18 -3.52 -2.65
N GLU A 82 10.54 -3.19 -3.90
CA GLU A 82 9.66 -3.26 -5.06
C GLU A 82 10.26 -4.14 -6.17
N PHE A 83 9.56 -5.22 -6.51
CA PHE A 83 9.95 -6.19 -7.54
C PHE A 83 8.92 -6.21 -8.67
N ILE A 84 9.17 -5.39 -9.69
CA ILE A 84 8.20 -5.12 -10.75
C ILE A 84 8.66 -5.68 -12.08
N GLY A 85 7.72 -6.28 -12.82
CA GLY A 85 7.97 -6.78 -14.17
C GLY A 85 9.08 -7.83 -14.20
N ALA A 86 10.13 -7.60 -14.99
CA ALA A 86 11.26 -8.52 -15.09
C ALA A 86 11.99 -8.76 -13.74
N ASN A 87 11.84 -7.86 -12.76
CA ASN A 87 12.40 -8.03 -11.42
C ASN A 87 11.48 -8.81 -10.47
N CYS A 88 10.23 -9.07 -10.83
CA CYS A 88 9.28 -9.88 -10.07
C CYS A 88 9.66 -11.37 -10.12
N ARG A 89 10.76 -11.72 -9.45
CA ARG A 89 11.34 -13.06 -9.45
C ARG A 89 11.49 -13.61 -8.03
N PRO A 90 11.15 -14.88 -7.78
CA PRO A 90 11.19 -15.47 -6.44
C PRO A 90 12.55 -15.35 -5.75
N ASP A 91 13.64 -15.55 -6.48
CA ASP A 91 15.02 -15.48 -5.97
C ASP A 91 15.43 -14.06 -5.52
N LYS A 92 14.70 -13.03 -5.95
CA LYS A 92 14.88 -11.65 -5.47
C LYS A 92 13.91 -11.30 -4.34
N ILE A 93 12.68 -11.79 -4.42
CA ILE A 93 11.61 -11.49 -3.46
C ILE A 93 11.86 -12.17 -2.11
N VAL A 94 12.24 -13.44 -2.11
CA VAL A 94 12.41 -14.24 -0.89
C VAL A 94 13.47 -13.65 0.06
N PRO A 95 14.68 -13.26 -0.41
CA PRO A 95 15.66 -12.60 0.45
C PRO A 95 15.16 -11.29 1.05
N ALA A 96 14.39 -10.50 0.29
CA ALA A 96 13.83 -9.24 0.78
C ALA A 96 12.79 -9.46 1.88
N LEU A 97 11.90 -10.46 1.71
CA LEU A 97 10.96 -10.86 2.75
C LEU A 97 11.68 -11.32 4.03
N ALA A 98 12.71 -12.15 3.90
CA ALA A 98 13.48 -12.64 5.04
C ALA A 98 14.23 -11.52 5.78
N ALA A 99 14.84 -10.59 5.04
CA ALA A 99 15.49 -9.41 5.60
C ALA A 99 14.49 -8.54 6.36
N LEU A 100 13.31 -8.31 5.77
CA LEU A 100 12.26 -7.49 6.35
C LEU A 100 11.65 -8.11 7.61
N LEU A 101 11.45 -9.44 7.62
CA LEU A 101 11.04 -10.19 8.82
C LEU A 101 12.02 -10.00 10.00
N SER A 102 13.31 -9.82 9.70
CA SER A 102 14.34 -9.67 10.73
C SER A 102 14.54 -8.21 11.15
N HIS A 103 14.32 -7.25 10.25
CA HIS A 103 14.59 -5.83 10.47
C HIS A 103 13.46 -4.94 9.90
N PRO A 104 12.26 -4.95 10.50
CA PRO A 104 11.12 -4.19 9.97
C PRO A 104 11.11 -2.69 10.35
N GLU A 105 12.03 -2.27 11.22
CA GLU A 105 12.01 -0.96 11.91
C GLU A 105 11.90 0.24 10.95
N ASP A 106 12.72 0.26 9.90
CA ASP A 106 12.74 1.37 8.93
C ASP A 106 11.40 1.49 8.21
N GLN A 107 10.77 0.36 7.91
CA GLN A 107 9.47 0.35 7.25
C GLN A 107 8.34 0.73 8.21
N HIS A 108 8.38 0.29 9.47
CA HIS A 108 7.43 0.76 10.50
C HIS A 108 7.47 2.28 10.63
N ASN A 109 8.68 2.87 10.71
CA ASN A 109 8.86 4.31 10.79
C ASN A 109 8.29 5.04 9.55
N ALA A 110 8.57 4.53 8.35
CA ALA A 110 8.04 5.10 7.12
C ALA A 110 6.52 4.99 7.01
N MET A 111 5.93 3.87 7.45
CA MET A 111 4.48 3.66 7.46
C MET A 111 3.80 4.60 8.46
N GLN A 112 4.35 4.76 9.67
CA GLN A 112 3.83 5.70 10.66
C GLN A 112 3.91 7.16 10.16
N SER A 113 5.04 7.56 9.58
CA SER A 113 5.20 8.88 8.95
C SER A 113 4.18 9.08 7.84
N THR A 114 3.97 8.07 7.01
CA THR A 114 2.98 8.09 5.93
C THR A 114 1.56 8.30 6.48
N MET A 115 1.15 7.54 7.48
CA MET A 115 -0.19 7.67 8.08
C MET A 115 -0.39 9.03 8.76
N THR A 116 0.65 9.57 9.40
CA THR A 116 0.64 10.92 9.98
C THR A 116 0.45 11.98 8.90
N LYS A 117 1.23 11.93 7.81
CA LYS A 117 1.10 12.86 6.67
C LYS A 117 -0.26 12.74 5.97
N LEU A 118 -0.83 11.54 5.95
CA LEU A 118 -2.19 11.28 5.47
C LEU A 118 -3.28 11.70 6.46
N GLY A 119 -2.94 12.28 7.61
CA GLY A 119 -3.89 12.87 8.55
C GLY A 119 -4.59 11.86 9.46
N GLN A 120 -3.91 10.77 9.83
CA GLN A 120 -4.40 9.82 10.82
C GLN A 120 -4.86 10.55 12.09
N GLY A 121 -6.06 10.21 12.58
CA GLY A 121 -6.70 10.86 13.73
C GLY A 121 -7.37 12.21 13.43
N GLY A 122 -7.23 12.75 12.21
CA GLY A 122 -7.88 13.97 11.76
C GLY A 122 -9.18 13.71 10.99
N THR A 123 -9.61 14.72 10.23
CA THR A 123 -10.79 14.65 9.36
C THR A 123 -10.67 13.50 8.36
N ASN A 124 -11.79 12.81 8.11
CA ASN A 124 -11.85 11.69 7.17
C ASN A 124 -11.16 12.04 5.83
N PRO A 125 -10.26 11.17 5.31
CA PRO A 125 -9.50 11.44 4.09
C PRO A 125 -10.37 11.78 2.88
N GLY A 126 -11.56 11.18 2.76
CA GLY A 126 -12.50 11.47 1.66
C GLY A 126 -13.03 12.90 1.70
N ILE A 127 -13.32 13.41 2.90
CA ILE A 127 -13.75 14.80 3.08
C ILE A 127 -12.61 15.77 2.76
N ARG A 128 -11.39 15.46 3.23
CA ARG A 128 -10.21 16.28 2.91
C ARG A 128 -9.93 16.32 1.41
N ALA A 129 -10.04 15.19 0.72
CA ALA A 129 -9.89 15.12 -0.73
C ALA A 129 -10.96 15.93 -1.46
N ALA A 130 -12.22 15.84 -1.02
CA ALA A 130 -13.32 16.63 -1.57
C ALA A 130 -13.07 18.14 -1.36
N GLN A 131 -12.69 18.55 -0.15
CA GLN A 131 -12.37 19.95 0.17
C GLN A 131 -11.19 20.48 -0.66
N ALA A 132 -10.11 19.70 -0.78
CA ALA A 132 -8.96 20.08 -1.60
C ALA A 132 -9.35 20.27 -3.08
N THR A 133 -10.26 19.44 -3.59
CA THR A 133 -10.78 19.56 -4.95
C THR A 133 -11.60 20.84 -5.12
N LEU A 134 -12.52 21.13 -4.19
CA LEU A 134 -13.32 22.37 -4.21
C LEU A 134 -12.43 23.62 -4.11
N SER A 135 -11.47 23.62 -3.18
CA SER A 135 -10.49 24.70 -3.03
C SER A 135 -9.66 24.90 -4.30
N GLY A 136 -9.23 23.82 -4.96
CA GLY A 136 -8.52 23.90 -6.24
C GLY A 136 -9.36 24.41 -7.40
N LEU A 137 -10.69 24.25 -7.33
CA LEU A 137 -11.65 24.80 -8.29
C LEU A 137 -12.09 26.24 -7.95
N GLY A 138 -11.69 26.77 -6.79
CA GLY A 138 -12.03 28.12 -6.34
C GLY A 138 -13.48 28.30 -5.88
N VAL A 139 -14.15 27.21 -5.46
CA VAL A 139 -15.52 27.21 -4.91
C VAL A 139 -15.55 26.87 -3.42
#